data_AF-A0A651H001-F1
#
_entry.id   AF-A0A651H001-F1
#
_cell.length_a   1.000
_cell.length_b   1.000
_cell.length_c   1.000
_cell.angle_alpha   90.00
_cell.angle_beta   90.00
_cell.angle_gamma   90.00
#
_symmetry.space_group_name_H-M   'P 1'
#
loop_
_entity.id
_entity.type
_entity.pdbx_description
1 polymer ?
#
loop_
_entity_poly.entity_id
_entity_poly.type
_entity_poly.pdbx_seq_one_letter_code
_entity_poly.pdbx_strand_id
1 'polypeptide(L)'
;MTTPQYLVLYRRAAWHRARAAATGNRIEFQGMLFTGKRVELKARPGHGRLVIGPWCWIGNDNKLRSHEGQLTLGAKVVLGRDNVVNSYLDVEIGDAAILADWIYVCDFDHRIARLDMPIKDQGIVTSPTRIGGDVWIGEKASVLRGVDIGQGAVIASHCLVNRDIPPFAIAVGVPARVVRSRLPSGMDPEEAAALVRDGRPIPTDPLDA
;
A
#
# COMPACT_ATOMS: atom_id res chain seq x y z
N MET A 1 -11.81 -20.63 -15.89
CA MET A 1 -10.84 -21.47 -16.62
C MET A 1 -9.42 -21.03 -16.26
N THR A 2 -8.61 -21.92 -15.70
CA THR A 2 -7.22 -21.65 -15.31
C THR A 2 -6.35 -21.69 -16.56
N THR A 3 -5.93 -20.55 -17.10
CA THR A 3 -4.97 -20.57 -18.23
C THR A 3 -3.59 -21.03 -17.73
N PRO A 4 -2.73 -21.61 -18.60
CA PRO A 4 -1.39 -22.07 -18.19
C PRO A 4 -0.55 -21.00 -17.48
N GLN A 5 -0.80 -19.73 -17.80
CA GLN A 5 -0.13 -18.59 -17.18
C GLN A 5 -0.46 -18.46 -15.68
N TYR A 6 -1.70 -18.72 -15.27
CA TYR A 6 -2.11 -18.69 -13.87
C TYR A 6 -1.47 -19.81 -13.03
N LEU A 7 -1.24 -20.99 -13.61
CA LEU A 7 -0.54 -22.08 -12.92
C LEU A 7 0.87 -21.67 -12.47
N VAL A 8 1.55 -20.87 -13.28
CA VAL A 8 2.87 -20.34 -12.94
C VAL A 8 2.80 -19.36 -11.77
N LEU A 9 1.75 -18.53 -11.70
CA LEU A 9 1.52 -17.61 -10.57
C LEU A 9 1.25 -18.40 -9.28
N TYR A 10 0.39 -19.43 -9.34
CA TYR A 10 0.08 -20.28 -8.19
C TYR A 10 1.29 -21.05 -7.68
N ARG A 11 2.13 -21.58 -8.59
CA ARG A 11 3.38 -22.25 -8.21
C ARG A 11 4.31 -21.31 -7.43
N ARG A 12 4.42 -20.05 -7.84
CA ARG A 12 5.25 -19.06 -7.14
C ARG A 12 4.64 -18.68 -5.79
N ALA A 13 3.33 -18.49 -5.71
CA ALA A 13 2.65 -18.25 -4.44
C ALA A 13 2.83 -19.42 -3.46
N ALA A 14 2.74 -20.66 -3.95
CA ALA A 14 3.02 -21.87 -3.16
C ALA A 14 4.47 -21.91 -2.66
N TRP A 15 5.43 -21.53 -3.50
CA TRP A 15 6.84 -21.41 -3.08
C TRP A 15 7.03 -20.37 -1.97
N HIS A 16 6.39 -19.20 -2.06
CA HIS A 16 6.44 -18.18 -1.01
C HIS A 16 5.88 -18.69 0.32
N ARG A 17 4.75 -19.42 0.29
CA ARG A 17 4.16 -20.05 1.48
C ARG A 17 5.09 -21.08 2.10
N ALA A 18 5.62 -21.99 1.29
CA ALA A 18 6.56 -23.01 1.76
C ALA A 18 7.83 -22.39 2.37
N ARG A 19 8.37 -21.34 1.74
CA ARG A 19 9.53 -20.60 2.27
C ARG A 19 9.22 -19.92 3.59
N ALA A 20 8.07 -19.25 3.72
CA ALA A 20 7.67 -18.60 4.97
C ALA A 20 7.53 -19.60 6.13
N ALA A 21 6.91 -20.76 5.87
CA ALA A 21 6.79 -21.84 6.83
C ALA A 21 8.16 -22.40 7.25
N ALA A 22 9.09 -22.57 6.30
CA ALA A 22 10.41 -23.13 6.57
C ALA A 22 11.34 -22.19 7.37
N THR A 23 11.21 -20.86 7.20
CA THR A 23 12.08 -19.91 7.90
C THR A 23 11.53 -19.42 9.24
N GLY A 24 10.30 -19.79 9.60
CA GLY A 24 9.62 -19.26 10.80
C GLY A 24 9.35 -17.75 10.71
N ASN A 25 9.42 -17.16 9.52
CA ASN A 25 9.08 -15.75 9.32
C ASN A 25 7.58 -15.58 9.55
N ARG A 26 7.18 -14.49 10.22
CA ARG A 26 5.76 -14.18 10.46
C ARG A 26 5.11 -13.59 9.20
N ILE A 27 5.02 -14.39 8.13
CA ILE A 27 4.32 -14.04 6.90
C ILE A 27 3.03 -14.85 6.82
N GLU A 28 1.90 -14.16 6.94
CA GLU A 28 0.57 -14.74 6.90
C GLU A 28 -0.09 -14.49 5.55
N PHE A 29 -0.66 -15.54 4.99
CA PHE A 29 -1.34 -15.50 3.69
C PHE A 29 -2.78 -15.95 3.86
N GLN A 30 -3.72 -15.00 3.84
CA GLN A 30 -5.12 -15.21 4.25
C GLN A 30 -6.02 -15.76 3.14
N GLY A 31 -5.54 -15.86 1.90
CA GLY A 31 -6.30 -16.46 0.82
C GLY A 31 -5.51 -16.51 -0.47
N MET A 32 -6.21 -16.50 -1.62
CA MET A 32 -5.54 -16.61 -2.92
C MET A 32 -4.50 -15.50 -3.12
N LEU A 33 -3.37 -15.83 -3.73
CA LEU A 33 -2.31 -14.87 -4.03
C LEU A 33 -1.77 -15.14 -5.42
N PHE A 34 -1.63 -14.08 -6.22
CA PHE A 34 -1.00 -14.11 -7.53
C PHE A 34 0.34 -13.39 -7.44
N THR A 35 1.45 -14.09 -7.68
CA THR A 35 2.79 -13.48 -7.59
C THR A 35 3.56 -13.54 -8.90
N GLY A 36 4.10 -12.40 -9.30
CA GLY A 36 5.04 -12.24 -10.40
C GLY A 36 6.41 -12.87 -10.13
N LYS A 37 7.33 -12.63 -11.05
CA LYS A 37 8.75 -13.00 -10.95
C LYS A 37 9.45 -12.08 -9.95
N ARG A 38 10.42 -12.64 -9.21
CA ARG A 38 11.34 -11.90 -8.33
C ARG A 38 10.63 -11.00 -7.29
N VAL A 39 9.44 -11.41 -6.85
CA VAL A 39 8.79 -10.80 -5.69
C VAL A 39 9.59 -11.14 -4.44
N GLU A 40 9.88 -10.14 -3.63
CA GLU A 40 10.49 -10.31 -2.32
C GLU A 40 9.44 -10.07 -1.23
N LEU A 41 9.14 -11.12 -0.47
CA LEU A 41 8.32 -11.04 0.74
C LEU A 41 9.22 -11.32 1.94
N LYS A 42 9.42 -10.31 2.79
CA LYS A 42 10.36 -10.39 3.92
C LYS A 42 9.70 -9.86 5.19
N ALA A 43 9.74 -10.67 6.24
CA ALA A 43 9.48 -10.26 7.60
C ALA A 43 10.70 -10.67 8.44
N ARG A 44 11.30 -9.73 9.19
CA ARG A 44 12.48 -10.03 10.02
C ARG A 44 12.10 -11.03 11.12
N PRO A 45 12.81 -12.16 11.27
CA PRO A 45 12.56 -13.11 12.35
C PRO A 45 12.50 -12.43 13.73
N GLY A 46 11.45 -12.74 14.49
CA GLY A 46 11.22 -12.21 15.85
C GLY A 46 10.73 -10.77 15.95
N HIS A 47 10.80 -9.96 14.88
CA HIS A 47 10.55 -8.52 14.95
C HIS A 47 9.45 -8.04 13.99
N GLY A 48 9.48 -8.51 12.74
CA GLY A 48 8.54 -8.08 11.70
C GLY A 48 7.41 -9.08 11.47
N ARG A 49 6.28 -8.58 10.98
CA ARG A 49 5.13 -9.37 10.50
C ARG A 49 4.66 -8.83 9.15
N LEU A 50 4.31 -9.74 8.24
CA LEU A 50 3.71 -9.42 6.96
C LEU A 50 2.39 -10.18 6.83
N VAL A 51 1.29 -9.46 6.61
CA VAL A 51 -0.03 -10.03 6.38
C VAL A 51 -0.46 -9.72 4.96
N ILE A 52 -0.84 -10.74 4.21
CA ILE A 52 -1.33 -10.61 2.84
C ILE A 52 -2.76 -11.14 2.79
N GLY A 53 -3.70 -10.22 2.55
CA GLY A 53 -5.10 -10.50 2.39
C GLY A 53 -5.41 -11.42 1.19
N PRO A 54 -6.67 -11.88 1.08
CA PRO A 54 -7.08 -12.76 0.01
C PRO A 54 -7.17 -12.03 -1.33
N TRP A 55 -6.90 -12.75 -2.42
CA TRP A 55 -7.02 -12.28 -3.80
C TRP A 55 -6.06 -11.15 -4.21
N CYS A 56 -4.96 -10.96 -3.49
CA CYS A 56 -3.94 -9.98 -3.86
C CYS A 56 -3.19 -10.37 -5.13
N TRP A 57 -2.87 -9.37 -5.94
CA TRP A 57 -1.99 -9.49 -7.10
C TRP A 57 -0.71 -8.69 -6.86
N ILE A 58 0.43 -9.38 -6.83
CA ILE A 58 1.74 -8.76 -6.68
C ILE A 58 2.51 -9.00 -7.97
N GLY A 59 2.66 -7.97 -8.79
CA GLY A 59 3.39 -8.06 -10.06
C GLY A 59 4.90 -8.29 -9.85
N ASN A 60 5.66 -8.22 -10.93
CA ASN A 60 7.07 -8.57 -10.89
C ASN A 60 7.90 -7.56 -10.08
N ASP A 61 9.00 -8.03 -9.48
CA ASP A 61 10.07 -7.18 -8.89
C ASP A 61 9.67 -6.35 -7.65
N ASN A 62 8.45 -6.54 -7.14
CA ASN A 62 7.97 -5.90 -5.90
C ASN A 62 8.74 -6.39 -4.67
N LYS A 63 8.97 -5.46 -3.72
CA LYS A 63 9.67 -5.72 -2.47
C LYS A 63 8.79 -5.28 -1.31
N LEU A 64 8.25 -6.25 -0.57
CA LEU A 64 7.44 -6.03 0.62
C LEU A 64 8.22 -6.49 1.84
N ARG A 65 8.63 -5.53 2.68
CA ARG A 65 9.60 -5.75 3.75
C ARG A 65 9.09 -5.17 5.06
N SER A 66 8.81 -6.04 6.02
CA SER A 66 8.66 -5.66 7.42
C SER A 66 10.00 -5.90 8.13
N HIS A 67 10.71 -4.79 8.41
CA HIS A 67 11.96 -4.78 9.15
C HIS A 67 11.71 -4.99 10.63
N GLU A 68 10.72 -4.27 11.16
CA GLU A 68 10.11 -4.41 12.47
C GLU A 68 8.60 -4.15 12.29
N GLY A 69 7.81 -4.28 13.35
CA GLY A 69 6.39 -3.94 13.28
C GLY A 69 5.60 -4.82 12.32
N GLN A 70 4.62 -4.22 11.62
CA GLN A 70 3.72 -4.94 10.73
C GLN A 70 3.49 -4.25 9.39
N LEU A 71 3.55 -5.03 8.30
CA LEU A 71 3.05 -4.63 6.98
C LEU A 71 1.79 -5.44 6.65
N THR A 72 0.69 -4.77 6.36
CA THR A 72 -0.60 -5.41 6.04
C THR A 72 -1.07 -4.99 4.66
N LEU A 73 -1.42 -5.97 3.82
CA LEU A 73 -2.23 -5.76 2.63
C LEU A 73 -3.62 -6.34 2.89
N GLY A 74 -4.66 -5.54 2.63
CA GLY A 74 -6.05 -5.96 2.63
C GLY A 74 -6.38 -6.94 1.50
N ALA A 75 -7.66 -7.24 1.33
CA ALA A 75 -8.14 -8.09 0.25
C ALA A 75 -8.00 -7.39 -1.11
N LYS A 76 -7.71 -8.16 -2.17
CA LYS A 76 -7.74 -7.69 -3.57
C LYS A 76 -6.79 -6.51 -3.87
N VAL A 77 -5.76 -6.29 -3.05
CA VAL A 77 -4.73 -5.28 -3.36
C VAL A 77 -3.98 -5.69 -4.63
N VAL A 78 -3.80 -4.73 -5.53
CA VAL A 78 -3.03 -4.90 -6.77
C VAL A 78 -1.79 -4.03 -6.71
N LEU A 79 -0.64 -4.67 -6.83
CA LEU A 79 0.65 -4.01 -7.03
C LEU A 79 1.10 -4.28 -8.47
N GLY A 80 1.40 -3.22 -9.20
CA GLY A 80 2.06 -3.28 -10.50
C GLY A 80 3.48 -3.86 -10.39
N ARG A 81 4.49 -3.16 -10.88
CA ARG A 81 5.87 -3.62 -10.89
C ARG A 81 6.80 -2.73 -10.12
N ASP A 82 7.87 -3.32 -9.60
CA ASP A 82 8.99 -2.58 -9.03
C ASP A 82 8.61 -1.66 -7.84
N ASN A 83 7.51 -1.95 -7.15
CA ASN A 83 7.15 -1.22 -5.94
C ASN A 83 8.00 -1.66 -4.74
N VAL A 84 8.20 -0.74 -3.82
CA VAL A 84 8.89 -0.98 -2.55
C VAL A 84 8.03 -0.48 -1.40
N VAL A 85 7.66 -1.39 -0.51
CA VAL A 85 6.93 -1.08 0.72
C VAL A 85 7.77 -1.55 1.89
N ASN A 86 8.27 -0.61 2.68
CA ASN A 86 9.08 -0.90 3.85
C ASN A 86 8.33 -0.47 5.12
N SER A 87 8.14 -1.40 6.05
CA SER A 87 7.59 -1.12 7.37
C SER A 87 8.63 -1.35 8.47
N TYR A 88 8.58 -0.48 9.47
CA TYR A 88 9.31 -0.57 10.72
C TYR A 88 8.37 -0.51 11.94
N LEU A 89 7.23 0.17 11.83
CA LEU A 89 6.23 0.27 12.88
C LEU A 89 4.92 -0.39 12.45
N ASP A 90 4.23 0.23 11.49
CA ASP A 90 2.96 -0.23 10.97
C ASP A 90 2.63 0.45 9.62
N VAL A 91 2.58 -0.34 8.54
CA VAL A 91 2.06 0.08 7.24
C VAL A 91 0.84 -0.75 6.90
N GLU A 92 -0.25 -0.09 6.55
CA GLU A 92 -1.49 -0.75 6.13
C GLU A 92 -1.94 -0.23 4.77
N ILE A 93 -2.24 -1.16 3.86
CA ILE A 93 -2.84 -0.90 2.57
C ILE A 93 -4.19 -1.61 2.53
N GLY A 94 -5.27 -0.83 2.49
CA GLY A 94 -6.64 -1.29 2.57
C GLY A 94 -7.11 -2.06 1.33
N ASP A 95 -8.31 -2.61 1.44
CA ASP A 95 -8.90 -3.49 0.45
C ASP A 95 -9.04 -2.83 -0.93
N ALA A 96 -8.81 -3.60 -1.99
CA ALA A 96 -8.96 -3.20 -3.38
C ALA A 96 -8.09 -1.99 -3.81
N ALA A 97 -7.11 -1.58 -3.00
CA ALA A 97 -6.17 -0.55 -3.41
C ALA A 97 -5.31 -1.01 -4.60
N ILE A 98 -5.00 -0.08 -5.49
CA ILE A 98 -4.20 -0.29 -6.69
C ILE A 98 -2.98 0.63 -6.62
N LEU A 99 -1.79 0.04 -6.52
CA LEU A 99 -0.54 0.73 -6.70
C LEU A 99 -0.02 0.38 -8.09
N ALA A 100 0.27 1.40 -8.90
CA ALA A 100 0.84 1.24 -10.24
C ALA A 100 2.30 0.71 -10.16
N ASP A 101 3.16 1.17 -11.06
CA ASP A 101 4.57 0.77 -11.07
C ASP A 101 5.44 1.80 -10.31
N TRP A 102 6.55 1.33 -9.73
CA TRP A 102 7.58 2.16 -9.09
C TRP A 102 7.13 3.01 -7.90
N ILE A 103 6.15 2.55 -7.14
CA ILE A 103 5.66 3.20 -5.92
C ILE A 103 6.58 2.91 -4.75
N TYR A 104 6.89 3.93 -3.96
CA TYR A 104 7.57 3.81 -2.67
C TYR A 104 6.62 4.13 -1.52
N VAL A 105 6.59 3.28 -0.48
CA VAL A 105 5.81 3.49 0.75
C VAL A 105 6.68 3.18 1.97
N CYS A 106 6.69 4.06 2.97
CA CYS A 106 7.34 3.80 4.26
C CYS A 106 6.61 4.42 5.47
N ASP A 107 6.93 3.92 6.66
CA ASP A 107 6.47 4.41 7.98
C ASP A 107 7.65 4.85 8.89
N PHE A 108 8.85 4.99 8.33
CA PHE A 108 10.06 5.40 9.05
C PHE A 108 10.93 6.35 8.21
N ASP A 109 11.74 7.15 8.89
CA ASP A 109 12.76 8.02 8.30
C ASP A 109 13.97 8.13 9.25
N HIS A 110 15.08 8.67 8.78
CA HIS A 110 16.25 8.97 9.62
C HIS A 110 16.05 10.25 10.42
N ARG A 111 16.57 10.27 11.65
CA ARG A 111 16.72 11.54 12.38
C ARG A 111 17.84 12.35 11.73
N ILE A 112 17.61 13.66 11.61
CA ILE A 112 18.54 14.59 10.93
C ILE A 112 18.91 15.82 11.79
N ALA A 113 18.48 15.85 13.05
CA ALA A 113 18.59 17.05 13.88
C ALA A 113 20.00 17.29 14.44
N ARG A 114 20.81 16.24 14.64
CA ARG A 114 22.17 16.40 15.15
C ARG A 114 23.13 16.73 14.01
N LEU A 115 23.95 17.76 14.18
CA LEU A 115 24.94 18.18 13.18
C LEU A 115 26.34 17.62 13.44
N ASP A 116 26.60 17.09 14.64
CA ASP A 116 27.90 16.61 15.10
C ASP A 116 28.07 15.08 15.01
N MET A 117 27.08 14.38 14.45
CA MET A 117 27.13 12.94 14.23
C MET A 117 26.49 12.56 12.89
N PRO A 118 27.01 11.55 12.18
CA PRO A 118 26.43 11.11 10.91
C PRO A 118 24.96 10.70 11.06
N ILE A 119 24.13 11.04 10.06
CA ILE A 119 22.68 10.71 10.03
C ILE A 119 22.40 9.25 10.37
N LYS A 120 23.20 8.32 9.84
CA LYS A 120 23.05 6.87 10.07
C LYS A 120 23.12 6.47 11.56
N ASP A 121 23.81 7.26 12.37
CA ASP A 121 24.03 6.99 13.79
C ASP A 121 22.97 7.69 14.68
N GLN A 122 22.15 8.58 14.12
CA GLN A 122 21.11 9.34 14.85
C GLN A 122 19.85 8.50 15.14
N GLY A 123 19.79 7.30 14.57
CA GLY A 123 18.63 6.43 14.63
C GLY A 123 17.50 6.88 13.71
N ILE A 124 16.33 6.26 13.91
CA ILE A 124 15.15 6.45 13.06
C ILE A 124 13.98 7.04 13.85
N VAL A 125 13.08 7.70 13.15
CA VAL A 125 11.76 8.13 13.62
C VAL A 125 10.70 7.33 12.88
N THR A 126 9.68 6.86 13.59
CA THR A 126 8.61 6.03 13.04
C THR A 126 7.24 6.67 13.28
N SER A 127 6.32 6.50 12.33
CA SER A 127 4.91 6.88 12.44
C SER A 127 4.12 6.05 11.45
N PRO A 128 2.95 5.52 11.84
CA PRO A 128 2.19 4.62 10.97
C PRO A 128 1.83 5.29 9.65
N THR A 129 1.75 4.50 8.59
CA THR A 129 1.28 4.98 7.27
C THR A 129 0.07 4.15 6.87
N ARG A 130 -1.06 4.81 6.61
CA ARG A 130 -2.32 4.17 6.24
C ARG A 130 -2.72 4.56 4.84
N ILE A 131 -3.00 3.56 4.02
CA ILE A 131 -3.59 3.73 2.70
C ILE A 131 -4.95 3.06 2.76
N GLY A 132 -6.02 3.83 2.62
CA GLY A 132 -7.39 3.34 2.69
C GLY A 132 -7.73 2.36 1.57
N GLY A 133 -8.91 1.74 1.67
CA GLY A 133 -9.44 0.90 0.60
C GLY A 133 -9.76 1.68 -0.67
N ASP A 134 -9.80 1.00 -1.81
CA ASP A 134 -10.12 1.59 -3.13
C ASP A 134 -9.24 2.80 -3.52
N VAL A 135 -8.06 2.94 -2.91
CA VAL A 135 -7.10 3.99 -3.28
C VAL A 135 -6.39 3.59 -4.57
N TRP A 136 -6.24 4.55 -5.50
CA TRP A 136 -5.39 4.38 -6.67
C TRP A 136 -4.16 5.28 -6.59
N ILE A 137 -2.96 4.69 -6.70
CA ILE A 137 -1.68 5.39 -6.68
C ILE A 137 -1.01 5.25 -8.05
N GLY A 138 -0.87 6.37 -8.74
CA GLY A 138 -0.24 6.50 -10.04
C GLY A 138 1.28 6.32 -10.01
N GLU A 139 1.85 5.95 -11.16
CA GLU A 139 3.24 5.54 -11.34
C GLU A 139 4.25 6.49 -10.66
N LYS A 140 5.29 5.95 -10.02
CA LYS A 140 6.39 6.71 -9.41
C LYS A 140 5.98 7.70 -8.32
N ALA A 141 4.78 7.57 -7.74
CA ALA A 141 4.44 8.31 -6.53
C ALA A 141 5.18 7.74 -5.31
N SER A 142 5.38 8.58 -4.30
CA SER A 142 5.99 8.19 -3.03
C SER A 142 5.09 8.60 -1.87
N VAL A 143 4.81 7.66 -0.96
CA VAL A 143 4.04 7.88 0.28
C VAL A 143 5.00 7.84 1.46
N LEU A 144 5.15 8.98 2.12
CA LEU A 144 6.09 9.13 3.22
C LEU A 144 5.49 8.68 4.55
N ARG A 145 6.36 8.51 5.53
CA ARG A 145 6.03 8.18 6.92
C ARG A 145 4.94 9.11 7.49
N GLY A 146 3.99 8.51 8.23
CA GLY A 146 3.06 9.28 9.05
C GLY A 146 1.90 9.89 8.28
N VAL A 147 1.60 9.35 7.09
CA VAL A 147 0.55 9.83 6.21
C VAL A 147 -0.64 8.88 6.24
N ASP A 148 -1.83 9.46 6.34
CA ASP A 148 -3.11 8.79 6.12
C ASP A 148 -3.71 9.21 4.77
N ILE A 149 -3.87 8.24 3.86
CA ILE A 149 -4.57 8.40 2.57
C ILE A 149 -5.96 7.80 2.73
N GLY A 150 -6.98 8.65 2.68
CA GLY A 150 -8.37 8.24 2.84
C GLY A 150 -8.87 7.32 1.73
N GLN A 151 -9.89 6.52 2.06
CA GLN A 151 -10.53 5.59 1.14
C GLN A 151 -10.93 6.26 -0.18
N GLY A 152 -10.76 5.56 -1.29
CA GLY A 152 -11.15 6.06 -2.61
C GLY A 152 -10.33 7.26 -3.10
N ALA A 153 -9.26 7.67 -2.41
CA ALA A 153 -8.41 8.74 -2.91
C ALA A 153 -7.62 8.29 -4.15
N VAL A 154 -7.25 9.27 -4.98
CA VAL A 154 -6.42 9.07 -6.18
C VAL A 154 -5.18 9.93 -6.06
N ILE A 155 -4.03 9.30 -6.15
CA ILE A 155 -2.72 9.95 -6.13
C ILE A 155 -2.17 9.92 -7.55
N ALA A 156 -1.94 11.09 -8.16
CA ALA A 156 -1.39 11.15 -9.51
C ALA A 156 0.04 10.61 -9.58
N SER A 157 0.47 10.24 -10.78
CA SER A 157 1.85 9.83 -11.04
C SER A 157 2.86 10.91 -10.61
N HIS A 158 4.03 10.47 -10.16
CA HIS A 158 5.12 11.33 -9.65
C HIS A 158 4.73 12.23 -8.46
N CYS A 159 3.63 11.94 -7.75
CA CYS A 159 3.21 12.71 -6.58
C CYS A 159 4.03 12.35 -5.32
N LEU A 160 4.40 13.35 -4.52
CA LEU A 160 5.05 13.15 -3.21
C LEU A 160 4.02 13.37 -2.10
N VAL A 161 3.46 12.30 -1.58
CA VAL A 161 2.48 12.34 -0.49
C VAL A 161 3.21 12.49 0.84
N ASN A 162 3.26 13.73 1.33
CA ASN A 162 3.96 14.12 2.55
C ASN A 162 3.03 14.71 3.62
N ARG A 163 1.72 14.58 3.42
CA ARG A 163 0.63 15.02 4.29
C ARG A 163 -0.59 14.14 4.02
N ASP A 164 -1.52 14.10 4.96
CA ASP A 164 -2.75 13.34 4.82
C ASP A 164 -3.56 13.78 3.59
N ILE A 165 -4.20 12.81 2.95
CA ILE A 165 -5.07 12.99 1.79
C ILE A 165 -6.48 12.58 2.19
N PRO A 166 -7.48 13.48 2.10
CA PRO A 166 -8.85 13.15 2.48
C PRO A 166 -9.44 12.00 1.66
N PRO A 167 -10.43 11.26 2.20
CA PRO A 167 -11.17 10.27 1.43
C PRO A 167 -11.74 10.86 0.15
N PHE A 168 -11.72 10.06 -0.92
CA PHE A 168 -12.25 10.41 -2.24
C PHE A 168 -11.59 11.63 -2.90
N ALA A 169 -10.49 12.16 -2.36
CA ALA A 169 -9.77 13.28 -2.94
C ALA A 169 -8.86 12.84 -4.10
N ILE A 170 -8.61 13.74 -5.04
CA ILE A 170 -7.56 13.60 -6.06
C ILE A 170 -6.41 14.55 -5.68
N ALA A 171 -5.22 13.98 -5.52
CA ALA A 171 -4.02 14.72 -5.12
C ALA A 171 -2.89 14.60 -6.15
N VAL A 172 -2.19 15.70 -6.40
CA VAL A 172 -1.11 15.80 -7.40
C VAL A 172 0.09 16.57 -6.87
N GLY A 173 1.25 16.39 -7.52
CA GLY A 173 2.41 17.27 -7.39
C GLY A 173 3.40 16.90 -6.28
N VAL A 174 4.46 17.71 -6.19
CA VAL A 174 5.56 17.56 -5.22
C VAL A 174 5.77 18.92 -4.54
N PRO A 175 5.30 19.11 -3.28
CA PRO A 175 4.58 18.14 -2.46
C PRO A 175 3.13 17.98 -2.90
N ALA A 176 2.46 16.88 -2.49
CA ALA A 176 1.07 16.60 -2.81
C ALA A 176 0.14 17.77 -2.42
N ARG A 177 -0.81 18.08 -3.31
CA ARG A 177 -1.93 19.00 -3.09
C ARG A 177 -3.21 18.36 -3.61
N VAL A 178 -4.26 18.45 -2.81
CA VAL A 178 -5.62 18.08 -3.26
C VAL A 178 -6.06 19.10 -4.29
N VAL A 179 -6.48 18.63 -5.47
CA VAL A 179 -6.95 19.49 -6.58
C VAL A 179 -8.45 19.41 -6.78
N ARG A 180 -9.09 18.29 -6.45
CA ARG A 180 -10.55 18.14 -6.46
C ARG A 180 -11.00 16.94 -5.63
N SER A 181 -12.29 16.91 -5.32
CA SER A 181 -12.98 15.72 -4.82
C SER A 181 -13.47 14.86 -5.99
N ARG A 182 -13.61 13.54 -5.77
CA ARG A 182 -14.38 12.62 -6.62
C ARG A 182 -15.87 12.58 -6.25
N LEU A 183 -16.24 13.11 -5.09
CA LEU A 183 -17.63 13.13 -4.64
C LEU A 183 -18.41 14.25 -5.34
N PRO A 184 -19.73 14.07 -5.53
CA PRO A 184 -20.61 15.16 -5.91
C PRO A 184 -20.46 16.37 -4.98
N SER A 185 -20.72 17.55 -5.53
CA SER A 185 -20.69 18.79 -4.75
C SER A 185 -21.62 18.71 -3.54
N GLY A 186 -21.10 19.07 -2.36
CA GLY A 186 -21.84 19.09 -1.09
C GLY A 186 -21.98 17.74 -0.38
N MET A 187 -21.49 16.64 -0.95
CA MET A 187 -21.49 15.34 -0.27
C MET A 187 -20.38 15.27 0.78
N ASP A 188 -20.73 14.83 1.98
CA ASP A 188 -19.79 14.58 3.08
C ASP A 188 -18.99 13.28 2.85
N PRO A 189 -17.64 13.31 2.93
CA PRO A 189 -16.83 12.11 2.82
C PRO A 189 -17.20 10.98 3.79
N GLU A 190 -17.66 11.27 5.02
CA GLU A 190 -18.05 10.22 5.96
C GLU A 190 -19.36 9.54 5.57
N GLU A 191 -20.32 10.30 5.05
CA GLU A 191 -21.55 9.75 4.45
C GLU A 191 -21.22 8.84 3.27
N ALA A 192 -20.36 9.30 2.36
CA ALA A 192 -19.91 8.51 1.22
C ALA A 192 -19.18 7.22 1.65
N ALA A 193 -18.33 7.30 2.68
CA ALA A 193 -17.65 6.14 3.25
C ALA A 193 -18.65 5.15 3.88
N ALA A 194 -19.72 5.64 4.53
CA ALA A 194 -20.79 4.81 5.06
C ALA A 194 -21.55 4.08 3.95
N LEU A 195 -21.88 4.76 2.85
CA LEU A 195 -22.52 4.13 1.69
C LEU A 195 -21.68 2.96 1.16
N VAL A 196 -20.36 3.16 1.02
CA VAL A 196 -19.45 2.10 0.55
C VAL A 196 -19.40 0.93 1.54
N ARG A 197 -19.32 1.18 2.85
CA ARG A 197 -19.35 0.12 3.87
C ARG A 197 -20.64 -0.71 3.83
N ASP A 198 -21.76 -0.07 3.53
CA ASP A 198 -23.07 -0.72 3.41
C ASP A 198 -23.27 -1.41 2.04
N GLY A 199 -22.28 -1.34 1.13
CA GLY A 199 -22.42 -1.86 -0.24
C GLY A 199 -23.41 -1.08 -1.10
N ARG A 200 -23.70 0.18 -0.74
CA ARG A 200 -24.59 1.08 -1.46
C ARG A 200 -23.80 1.96 -2.43
N PRO A 201 -24.34 2.26 -3.63
CA PRO A 201 -23.66 3.11 -4.58
C PRO A 201 -23.57 4.55 -4.07
N ILE A 202 -22.44 5.21 -4.31
CA ILE A 202 -22.32 6.66 -4.17
C ILE A 202 -22.98 7.29 -5.41
N PRO A 203 -23.91 8.25 -5.26
CA PRO A 203 -24.42 9.05 -6.38
C PRO A 203 -23.26 9.66 -7.18
N THR A 204 -23.26 9.50 -8.50
CA THR A 204 -22.29 10.14 -9.39
C THR A 204 -22.83 11.46 -9.90
N ASP A 205 -21.98 12.46 -10.06
CA ASP A 205 -22.36 13.65 -10.83
C ASP A 205 -22.62 13.19 -12.28
N PRO A 206 -23.78 13.53 -12.90
CA PRO A 206 -24.05 13.18 -14.29
C PRO A 206 -23.00 13.70 -15.28
N LEU A 207 -22.15 14.66 -14.90
CA LEU A 207 -21.06 15.18 -15.72
C LEU A 207 -19.76 14.35 -15.68
N ASP A 208 -19.65 13.38 -14.78
CA ASP A 208 -18.48 12.52 -14.59
C ASP A 208 -18.61 11.11 -15.25
N ALA A 209 -19.63 10.91 -16.10
CA ALA A 209 -19.91 9.66 -16.84
C ALA A 209 -19.42 9.67 -18.29
#